data_AF-A0AA89BD07-F1
#
_entry.id   AF-A0AA89BD07-F1
#
_cell.length_a   1.000
_cell.length_b   1.000
_cell.length_c   1.000
_cell.angle_alpha   90.00
_cell.angle_beta   90.00
_cell.angle_gamma   90.00
#
_symmetry.space_group_name_H-M   'P 1'
#
loop_
_entity.id
_entity.type
_entity.pdbx_description
1 polymer ?
#
loop_
_entity_poly.entity_id
_entity_poly.type
_entity_poly.pdbx_seq_one_letter_code
_entity_poly.pdbx_strand_id
1 'polypeptide(L)'
;MLSQNGVLQRWTWQPQGWLLFLATPIDKCDTYALCGAYGTCNTGDSPECRCLNKFARKHSDDWATTNWSNGCVRKIASDCYNGGSDGFLKYSDVKLPDTRNSWYNVSMTLEECQKACSSNCSCMAYANLDIRNGGSGCLLWFGELIDIRDFPEGAGQDIYVRMASSDSEIGTKNFGGSKSSSNRKKGIAMKVSLPLSAGVLLLGVILTVYLRKRKKNKLLLKREGYDSQQDDTNERQDENVELPIFSLSEISNCTNNFSIDNKLGEGGFGPVYKAWRLHQEGRSQELVDPTVELGKSLYLLEAMRLIQLGLLCVQKYPEDRPSMSSVVLMLGSDGGLPSPKQPGFFTERSTVVEKSKSQAMDSNNECTVTLLDAR
;
A
#
# COMPACT_ATOMS: atom_id res chain seq x y z
N MET A 1 -14.54 11.85 -14.89
CA MET A 1 -15.72 12.63 -14.44
C MET A 1 -16.65 11.70 -13.68
N LEU A 2 -17.20 12.12 -12.56
CA LEU A 2 -18.28 11.39 -11.88
C LEU A 2 -19.61 11.98 -12.36
N SER A 3 -20.49 11.16 -12.94
CA SER A 3 -21.82 11.61 -13.37
C SER A 3 -22.73 11.88 -12.17
N GLN A 4 -23.85 12.57 -12.39
CA GLN A 4 -24.86 12.84 -11.35
C GLN A 4 -25.46 11.55 -10.74
N ASN A 5 -25.40 10.43 -11.47
CA ASN A 5 -25.88 9.12 -11.01
C ASN A 5 -24.78 8.31 -10.28
N GLY A 6 -23.62 8.90 -9.99
CA GLY A 6 -22.52 8.22 -9.29
C GLY A 6 -21.69 7.26 -10.15
N VAL A 7 -21.89 7.26 -11.47
CA VAL A 7 -21.07 6.46 -12.42
C VAL A 7 -19.79 7.23 -12.74
N LEU A 8 -18.63 6.61 -12.49
CA LEU A 8 -17.33 7.16 -12.86
C LEU A 8 -17.09 6.93 -14.34
N GLN A 9 -16.77 7.98 -15.07
CA GLN A 9 -16.59 7.95 -16.52
C GLN A 9 -15.24 8.54 -16.92
N ARG A 10 -14.54 7.86 -17.82
CA ARG A 10 -13.37 8.37 -18.53
C ARG A 10 -13.76 8.68 -19.96
N TRP A 11 -13.56 9.93 -20.36
CA TRP A 11 -13.81 10.41 -21.72
C TRP A 11 -12.47 10.73 -22.39
N THR A 12 -12.37 10.44 -23.67
CA THR A 12 -11.19 10.72 -24.51
C THR A 12 -11.61 11.63 -25.64
N TRP A 13 -10.89 12.71 -25.86
CA TRP A 13 -11.14 13.61 -26.98
C TRP A 13 -10.65 12.98 -28.29
N GLN A 14 -11.51 12.92 -29.29
CA GLN A 14 -11.20 12.52 -30.66
C GLN A 14 -11.60 13.66 -31.62
N PRO A 15 -11.12 13.67 -32.89
CA PRO A 15 -11.44 14.73 -33.84
C PRO A 15 -12.95 14.97 -34.06
N GLN A 16 -13.77 13.93 -33.89
CA GLN A 16 -15.23 14.01 -34.02
C GLN A 16 -15.96 14.35 -32.70
N GLY A 17 -15.23 14.54 -31.59
CA GLY A 17 -15.77 14.91 -30.29
C GLY A 17 -15.31 14.02 -29.14
N TRP A 18 -16.00 14.14 -27.99
CA TRP A 18 -15.74 13.32 -26.82
C TRP A 18 -16.27 11.89 -27.01
N LEU A 19 -15.38 10.90 -26.87
CA LEU A 19 -15.73 9.49 -26.84
C LEU A 19 -15.69 8.97 -25.40
N LEU A 20 -16.75 8.29 -24.95
CA LEU A 20 -16.73 7.58 -23.67
C LEU A 20 -15.83 6.37 -23.79
N PHE A 21 -14.71 6.38 -23.07
CA PHE A 21 -13.72 5.30 -23.10
C PHE A 21 -14.02 4.22 -22.07
N LEU A 22 -14.40 4.62 -20.85
CA LEU A 22 -14.70 3.70 -19.76
C LEU A 22 -15.81 4.29 -18.87
N ALA A 23 -16.71 3.45 -18.38
CA ALA A 23 -17.61 3.78 -17.29
C ALA A 23 -17.53 2.68 -16.22
N THR A 24 -17.51 3.04 -14.94
CA THR A 24 -17.59 2.09 -13.82
C THR A 24 -18.75 2.48 -12.89
N PRO A 25 -19.50 1.50 -12.33
CA PRO A 25 -19.32 0.04 -12.47
C PRO A 25 -19.57 -0.48 -13.89
N ILE A 26 -18.76 -1.45 -14.34
CA ILE A 26 -18.81 -2.05 -15.68
C ILE A 26 -19.94 -3.09 -15.73
N ASP A 27 -20.10 -3.85 -14.65
CA ASP A 27 -21.12 -4.88 -14.52
C ASP A 27 -21.58 -5.05 -13.07
N LYS A 28 -22.47 -6.02 -12.82
CA LYS A 28 -23.02 -6.27 -11.48
C LYS A 28 -21.96 -6.62 -10.44
N CYS A 29 -20.87 -7.29 -10.81
CA CYS A 29 -19.81 -7.70 -9.89
C CYS A 29 -18.94 -6.53 -9.40
N ASP A 30 -19.11 -5.33 -9.95
CA ASP A 30 -18.54 -4.09 -9.39
C ASP A 30 -19.42 -3.48 -8.29
N THR A 31 -20.60 -4.06 -8.02
CA THR A 31 -21.42 -3.71 -6.86
C THR A 31 -20.71 -4.17 -5.60
N TYR A 32 -20.41 -3.21 -4.73
CA TYR A 32 -19.69 -3.47 -3.48
C TYR A 32 -20.36 -4.56 -2.64
N ALA A 33 -19.57 -5.57 -2.25
CA ALA A 33 -19.96 -6.65 -1.35
C ALA A 33 -21.19 -7.48 -1.83
N LEU A 34 -21.44 -7.56 -3.14
CA LEU A 34 -22.58 -8.28 -3.71
C LEU A 34 -22.71 -9.73 -3.20
N CYS A 35 -21.60 -10.45 -3.08
CA CYS A 35 -21.58 -11.88 -2.70
C CYS A 35 -21.36 -12.13 -1.19
N GLY A 36 -21.32 -11.08 -0.37
CA GLY A 36 -21.05 -11.18 1.07
C GLY A 36 -19.64 -11.67 1.42
N ALA A 37 -19.46 -12.05 2.68
CA ALA A 37 -18.18 -12.54 3.21
C ALA A 37 -17.76 -13.87 2.57
N TYR A 38 -16.49 -13.99 2.20
CA TYR A 38 -15.89 -15.20 1.61
C TYR A 38 -16.60 -15.72 0.34
N GLY A 39 -17.41 -14.88 -0.30
CA GLY A 39 -18.00 -15.13 -1.62
C GLY A 39 -17.20 -14.42 -2.71
N THR A 40 -17.17 -15.01 -3.91
CA THR A 40 -16.60 -14.41 -5.11
C THR A 40 -17.69 -14.16 -6.15
N CYS A 41 -17.53 -13.07 -6.90
CA CYS A 41 -18.42 -12.73 -8.01
C CYS A 41 -17.77 -13.02 -9.36
N ASN A 42 -18.50 -13.67 -10.26
CA ASN A 42 -18.13 -13.88 -11.65
C ASN A 42 -19.36 -13.75 -12.55
N THR A 43 -19.32 -12.83 -13.52
CA THR A 43 -20.44 -12.61 -14.45
C THR A 43 -20.64 -13.73 -15.46
N GLY A 44 -19.67 -14.62 -15.64
CA GLY A 44 -19.78 -15.83 -16.45
C GLY A 44 -20.45 -17.01 -15.74
N ASP A 45 -20.59 -16.95 -14.41
CA ASP A 45 -21.20 -18.01 -13.62
C ASP A 45 -22.72 -17.79 -13.48
N SER A 46 -23.48 -18.88 -13.30
CA SER A 46 -24.91 -18.84 -12.99
C SER A 46 -25.20 -19.78 -11.82
N PRO A 47 -25.46 -19.27 -10.60
CA PRO A 47 -25.55 -17.84 -10.22
C PRO A 47 -24.18 -17.12 -10.22
N GLU A 48 -24.19 -15.78 -10.33
CA GLU A 48 -22.96 -14.97 -10.41
C GLU A 48 -22.08 -15.06 -9.15
N CYS A 49 -22.69 -15.32 -7.98
CA CYS A 49 -22.00 -15.45 -6.71
C CYS A 49 -21.79 -16.90 -6.30
N ARG A 50 -20.55 -17.24 -5.90
CA ARG A 50 -20.18 -18.55 -5.35
C ARG A 50 -19.30 -18.39 -4.11
N CYS A 51 -19.23 -19.42 -3.28
CA CYS A 51 -18.28 -19.43 -2.16
C CYS A 51 -16.87 -19.72 -2.68
N LEU A 52 -15.88 -19.11 -2.04
CA LEU A 52 -14.50 -19.56 -2.15
C LEU A 52 -14.41 -21.07 -1.89
N ASN A 53 -13.50 -21.75 -2.58
CA ASN A 53 -13.25 -23.18 -2.33
C ASN A 53 -13.02 -23.43 -0.82
N LYS A 54 -13.50 -24.56 -0.29
CA LYS A 54 -13.49 -24.87 1.17
C LYS A 54 -14.39 -23.98 2.06
N PHE A 55 -15.16 -23.08 1.48
CA PHE A 55 -16.26 -22.38 2.16
C PHE A 55 -17.61 -22.96 1.71
N ALA A 56 -18.62 -22.79 2.56
CA ALA A 56 -19.99 -23.21 2.32
C ALA A 56 -20.94 -22.04 2.59
N ARG A 57 -22.10 -22.05 1.92
CA ARG A 57 -23.15 -21.04 2.12
C ARG A 57 -23.60 -21.07 3.58
N LYS A 58 -23.74 -19.89 4.19
CA LYS A 58 -24.22 -19.78 5.58
C LYS A 58 -25.66 -20.28 5.74
N HIS A 59 -26.50 -19.96 4.76
CA HIS A 59 -27.89 -20.42 4.67
C HIS A 59 -28.15 -20.92 3.25
N SER A 60 -28.53 -22.18 3.06
CA SER A 60 -28.66 -22.79 1.72
C SER A 60 -29.79 -22.17 0.89
N ASP A 61 -30.84 -21.68 1.56
CA ASP A 61 -32.12 -21.35 0.95
C ASP A 61 -32.12 -19.93 0.33
N ASP A 62 -31.30 -19.02 0.87
CA ASP A 62 -31.19 -17.63 0.39
C ASP A 62 -30.64 -17.53 -1.04
N TRP A 63 -29.73 -18.45 -1.43
CA TRP A 63 -29.13 -18.48 -2.77
C TRP A 63 -30.13 -18.88 -3.85
N ALA A 64 -31.17 -19.65 -3.50
CA ALA A 64 -32.26 -19.97 -4.44
C ALA A 64 -33.12 -18.73 -4.76
N THR A 65 -33.06 -17.70 -3.90
CA THR A 65 -33.79 -16.44 -4.02
C THR A 65 -32.92 -15.26 -4.47
N THR A 66 -31.71 -15.52 -5.00
CA THR A 66 -30.73 -14.50 -5.41
C THR A 66 -30.24 -13.56 -4.29
N ASN A 67 -30.44 -13.94 -3.02
CA ASN A 67 -29.91 -13.21 -1.89
C ASN A 67 -28.57 -13.82 -1.45
N TRP A 68 -27.48 -13.10 -1.70
CA TRP A 68 -26.11 -13.55 -1.38
C TRP A 68 -25.49 -12.79 -0.20
N SER A 69 -26.24 -11.87 0.44
CA SER A 69 -25.72 -10.96 1.46
C SER A 69 -25.15 -11.67 2.69
N ASN A 70 -25.65 -12.87 2.98
CA ASN A 70 -25.22 -13.68 4.12
C ASN A 70 -23.86 -14.34 3.93
N GLY A 71 -23.33 -14.33 2.71
CA GLY A 71 -22.01 -14.86 2.38
C GLY A 71 -21.78 -16.33 2.77
N CYS A 72 -20.51 -16.66 2.92
CA CYS A 72 -20.04 -18.00 3.12
C CYS A 72 -19.32 -18.12 4.47
N VAL A 73 -19.29 -19.34 4.99
CA VAL A 73 -18.57 -19.70 6.21
C VAL A 73 -17.60 -20.81 5.90
N ARG A 74 -16.54 -20.91 6.69
CA ARG A 74 -15.55 -21.97 6.56
C ARG A 74 -16.22 -23.33 6.77
N LYS A 75 -15.89 -24.33 5.97
CA LYS A 75 -16.35 -25.71 6.21
C LYS A 75 -15.72 -26.31 7.46
N ILE A 76 -14.45 -25.97 7.73
CA ILE A 76 -13.68 -26.40 8.89
C ILE A 76 -13.20 -25.17 9.66
N ALA A 77 -13.45 -25.13 10.95
CA ALA A 77 -12.99 -24.06 11.82
C ALA A 77 -11.46 -24.07 11.96
N SER A 78 -10.85 -22.88 12.07
CA SER A 78 -9.43 -22.73 12.42
C SER A 78 -9.20 -23.11 13.88
N ASP A 79 -8.02 -23.66 14.16
CA ASP A 79 -7.63 -24.07 15.51
C ASP A 79 -6.44 -23.25 16.06
N CYS A 80 -6.18 -22.08 15.45
CA CYS A 80 -5.01 -21.24 15.76
C CYS A 80 -4.89 -20.89 17.25
N TYR A 81 -6.01 -20.50 17.89
CA TYR A 81 -6.01 -20.09 19.29
C TYR A 81 -5.73 -21.24 20.27
N ASN A 82 -5.94 -22.49 19.85
CA ASN A 82 -5.70 -23.68 20.67
C ASN A 82 -4.33 -24.31 20.39
N GLY A 83 -3.45 -23.62 19.68
CA GLY A 83 -2.13 -24.13 19.29
C GLY A 83 -2.15 -25.10 18.11
N GLY A 84 -3.28 -25.21 17.41
CA GLY A 84 -3.37 -25.95 16.16
C GLY A 84 -2.56 -25.28 15.04
N SER A 85 -2.01 -26.08 14.13
CA SER A 85 -1.39 -25.54 12.93
C SER A 85 -2.49 -25.13 11.95
N ASP A 86 -2.57 -23.85 11.62
CA ASP A 86 -3.27 -23.41 10.42
C ASP A 86 -2.30 -23.43 9.23
N GLY A 87 -2.84 -23.56 8.04
CA GLY A 87 -2.12 -23.31 6.80
C GLY A 87 -2.78 -22.18 6.00
N PHE A 88 -2.35 -22.03 4.75
CA PHE A 88 -2.87 -21.02 3.84
C PHE A 88 -3.22 -21.66 2.51
N LEU A 89 -4.40 -21.32 2.01
CA LEU A 89 -4.87 -21.73 0.69
C LEU A 89 -4.75 -20.55 -0.26
N LYS A 90 -4.11 -20.79 -1.40
CA LYS A 90 -3.91 -19.80 -2.47
C LYS A 90 -5.16 -19.71 -3.35
N TYR A 91 -5.62 -18.49 -3.60
CA TYR A 91 -6.60 -18.15 -4.62
C TYR A 91 -5.94 -17.20 -5.60
N SER A 92 -6.06 -17.50 -6.89
CA SER A 92 -5.42 -16.77 -7.97
C SER A 92 -6.45 -16.01 -8.79
N ASP A 93 -5.97 -14.99 -9.50
CA ASP A 93 -6.77 -14.19 -10.43
C ASP A 93 -8.00 -13.55 -9.80
N VAL A 94 -7.86 -13.01 -8.58
CA VAL A 94 -8.95 -12.32 -7.90
C VAL A 94 -8.71 -10.81 -7.78
N LYS A 95 -9.79 -10.04 -7.74
CA LYS A 95 -9.81 -8.73 -7.09
C LYS A 95 -9.58 -8.95 -5.60
N LEU A 96 -8.56 -8.30 -5.06
CA LEU A 96 -8.30 -8.37 -3.62
C LEU A 96 -9.49 -7.80 -2.82
N PRO A 97 -9.79 -8.38 -1.64
CA PRO A 97 -10.88 -7.94 -0.81
C PRO A 97 -10.69 -6.52 -0.27
N ASP A 98 -11.79 -5.93 0.20
CA ASP A 98 -11.80 -4.64 0.87
C ASP A 98 -10.67 -4.50 1.91
N THR A 99 -9.95 -3.38 1.87
CA THR A 99 -8.75 -3.13 2.66
C THR A 99 -9.00 -2.30 3.93
N ARG A 100 -10.25 -2.08 4.34
CA ARG A 100 -10.62 -1.29 5.53
C ARG A 100 -9.99 -1.84 6.81
N ASN A 101 -9.96 -3.16 6.94
CA ASN A 101 -9.36 -3.86 8.08
C ASN A 101 -8.07 -4.57 7.64
N SER A 102 -7.13 -3.80 7.07
CA SER A 102 -5.86 -4.33 6.58
C SER A 102 -4.65 -3.56 7.12
N TRP A 103 -3.47 -4.17 7.02
CA TRP A 103 -2.18 -3.54 7.28
C TRP A 103 -1.21 -3.93 6.18
N TYR A 104 -0.30 -3.03 5.81
CA TYR A 104 0.66 -3.28 4.75
C TYR A 104 2.09 -2.87 5.12
N ASN A 105 3.05 -3.46 4.43
CA ASN A 105 4.46 -3.10 4.51
C ASN A 105 5.14 -3.35 3.16
N VAL A 106 5.74 -2.30 2.59
CA VAL A 106 6.36 -2.34 1.26
C VAL A 106 7.66 -3.13 1.24
N SER A 107 8.40 -3.15 2.35
CA SER A 107 9.73 -3.76 2.43
C SER A 107 9.70 -5.26 2.70
N MET A 108 8.57 -5.78 3.21
CA MET A 108 8.43 -7.19 3.54
C MET A 108 8.30 -8.06 2.30
N THR A 109 8.93 -9.23 2.35
CA THR A 109 8.74 -10.29 1.36
C THR A 109 7.45 -11.06 1.60
N LEU A 110 6.96 -11.80 0.60
CA LEU A 110 5.79 -12.66 0.75
C LEU A 110 5.97 -13.75 1.82
N GLU A 111 7.18 -14.29 1.97
CA GLU A 111 7.49 -15.29 2.99
C GLU A 111 7.47 -14.70 4.41
N GLU A 112 7.97 -13.48 4.58
CA GLU A 112 7.86 -12.75 5.85
C GLU A 112 6.40 -12.37 6.14
N CYS A 113 5.64 -12.03 5.09
CA CYS A 113 4.21 -11.75 5.19
C CYS A 113 3.43 -12.98 5.68
N GLN A 114 3.74 -14.16 5.13
CA GLN A 114 3.20 -15.42 5.60
C GLN A 114 3.54 -15.68 7.06
N LYS A 115 4.80 -15.49 7.48
CA LYS A 115 5.22 -15.68 8.88
C LYS A 115 4.51 -14.72 9.83
N ALA A 116 4.38 -13.45 9.45
CA ALA A 116 3.68 -12.43 10.21
C ALA A 116 2.17 -12.72 10.33
N CYS A 117 1.56 -13.22 9.25
CA CYS A 117 0.17 -13.67 9.31
C CYS A 117 0.04 -14.88 10.22
N SER A 118 0.88 -15.91 10.05
CA SER A 118 0.87 -17.14 10.85
C SER A 118 0.94 -16.87 12.35
N SER A 119 1.81 -15.95 12.79
CA SER A 119 2.00 -15.61 14.20
C SER A 119 0.86 -14.79 14.80
N ASN A 120 -0.09 -14.32 14.00
CA ASN A 120 -1.25 -13.56 14.44
C ASN A 120 -2.55 -14.28 14.07
N CYS A 121 -3.21 -14.92 15.05
CA CYS A 121 -4.45 -15.66 14.81
C CYS A 121 -5.62 -14.79 14.31
N SER A 122 -5.56 -13.47 14.47
CA SER A 122 -6.55 -12.55 13.91
C SER A 122 -6.32 -12.28 12.41
N CYS A 123 -5.14 -12.62 11.87
CA CYS A 123 -4.84 -12.47 10.45
C CYS A 123 -5.58 -13.53 9.63
N MET A 124 -6.43 -13.09 8.71
CA MET A 124 -7.30 -13.98 7.92
C MET A 124 -6.77 -14.26 6.52
N ALA A 125 -5.97 -13.36 5.95
CA ALA A 125 -5.32 -13.55 4.67
C ALA A 125 -4.11 -12.63 4.49
N TYR A 126 -3.28 -12.96 3.51
CA TYR A 126 -2.20 -12.08 3.06
C TYR A 126 -2.01 -12.14 1.53
N ALA A 127 -1.38 -11.12 0.97
CA ALA A 127 -1.02 -11.02 -0.45
C ALA A 127 0.22 -10.13 -0.65
N ASN A 128 0.77 -10.16 -1.87
CA ASN A 128 1.73 -9.13 -2.29
C ASN A 128 1.02 -7.79 -2.41
N LEU A 129 1.72 -6.70 -2.07
CA LEU A 129 1.22 -5.34 -2.23
C LEU A 129 1.38 -4.85 -3.68
N ASP A 130 2.50 -5.19 -4.30
CA ASP A 130 2.84 -4.88 -5.69
C ASP A 130 3.10 -6.20 -6.44
N ILE A 131 2.61 -6.33 -7.67
CA ILE A 131 2.74 -7.54 -8.49
C ILE A 131 3.85 -7.45 -9.54
N ARG A 132 4.47 -6.28 -9.70
CA ARG A 132 5.59 -6.09 -10.64
C ARG A 132 6.79 -6.94 -10.24
N ASN A 133 7.60 -7.32 -11.22
CA ASN A 133 8.88 -8.02 -11.01
C ASN A 133 8.78 -9.31 -10.17
N GLY A 134 7.65 -10.03 -10.23
CA GLY A 134 7.44 -11.26 -9.47
C GLY A 134 6.82 -11.06 -8.08
N GLY A 135 6.47 -9.83 -7.74
CA GLY A 135 5.72 -9.49 -6.53
C GLY A 135 6.59 -9.00 -5.38
N SER A 136 6.12 -7.97 -4.67
CA SER A 136 6.79 -7.41 -3.49
C SER A 136 5.81 -6.78 -2.51
N GLY A 137 6.31 -6.54 -1.30
CA GLY A 137 5.52 -6.01 -0.19
C GLY A 137 4.57 -7.04 0.39
N CYS A 138 3.91 -6.63 1.46
CA CYS A 138 3.00 -7.43 2.26
C CYS A 138 1.71 -6.66 2.49
N LEU A 139 0.58 -7.31 2.30
CA LEU A 139 -0.74 -6.84 2.67
C LEU A 139 -1.42 -7.92 3.49
N LEU A 140 -1.87 -7.60 4.71
CA LEU A 140 -2.51 -8.49 5.67
C LEU A 140 -3.95 -8.03 5.92
N TRP A 141 -4.89 -8.97 6.05
CA TRP A 141 -6.29 -8.68 6.42
C TRP A 141 -6.64 -9.22 7.81
N PHE A 142 -7.40 -8.45 8.58
CA PHE A 142 -7.85 -8.76 9.94
C PHE A 142 -9.38 -8.67 10.02
N GLY A 143 -10.07 -9.71 9.56
CA GLY A 143 -11.53 -9.78 9.56
C GLY A 143 -12.09 -10.62 8.42
N GLU A 144 -13.40 -10.54 8.23
CA GLU A 144 -14.05 -11.18 7.09
C GLU A 144 -13.57 -10.58 5.77
N LEU A 145 -13.35 -11.45 4.78
CA LEU A 145 -12.91 -11.03 3.45
C LEU A 145 -14.15 -10.76 2.61
N ILE A 146 -14.35 -9.52 2.18
CA ILE A 146 -15.54 -9.06 1.44
C ILE A 146 -15.11 -8.41 0.13
N ASP A 147 -16.05 -8.33 -0.81
CA ASP A 147 -15.86 -7.64 -2.10
C ASP A 147 -14.81 -8.28 -3.03
N ILE A 148 -14.72 -9.62 -3.00
CA ILE A 148 -13.85 -10.42 -3.87
C ILE A 148 -14.56 -10.70 -5.19
N ARG A 149 -13.82 -10.60 -6.29
CA ARG A 149 -14.28 -10.88 -7.65
C ARG A 149 -13.27 -11.78 -8.35
N ASP A 150 -13.75 -12.72 -9.15
CA ASP A 150 -12.89 -13.52 -10.02
C ASP A 150 -12.61 -12.76 -11.33
N PHE A 151 -11.36 -12.81 -11.77
CA PHE A 151 -10.92 -12.30 -13.06
C PHE A 151 -10.54 -13.46 -13.99
N PRO A 152 -10.50 -13.22 -15.32
CA PRO A 152 -9.85 -14.12 -16.25
C PRO A 152 -8.39 -14.37 -15.87
N GLU A 153 -7.87 -15.53 -16.28
CA GLU A 153 -6.49 -15.96 -16.00
C GLU A 153 -5.47 -14.87 -16.37
N GLY A 154 -4.61 -14.50 -15.42
CA GLY A 154 -3.56 -13.50 -15.56
C GLY A 154 -3.99 -12.04 -15.37
N ALA A 155 -5.28 -11.76 -15.15
CA ALA A 155 -5.78 -10.40 -14.97
C ALA A 155 -5.96 -9.98 -13.49
N GLY A 156 -5.95 -10.93 -12.55
CA GLY A 156 -6.13 -10.65 -11.12
C GLY A 156 -4.85 -10.79 -10.30
N GLN A 157 -5.01 -10.87 -8.98
CA GLN A 157 -3.92 -11.04 -8.02
C GLN A 157 -4.10 -12.30 -7.19
N ASP A 158 -2.98 -12.81 -6.65
CA ASP A 158 -2.97 -13.93 -5.73
C ASP A 158 -3.25 -13.47 -4.29
N ILE A 159 -4.12 -14.18 -3.58
CA ILE A 159 -4.35 -14.04 -2.14
C ILE A 159 -4.24 -15.39 -1.43
N TYR A 160 -3.65 -15.37 -0.24
CA TYR A 160 -3.43 -16.54 0.60
C TYR A 160 -4.32 -16.44 1.83
N VAL A 161 -5.40 -17.21 1.86
CA VAL A 161 -6.38 -17.18 2.96
C VAL A 161 -6.01 -18.25 3.98
N ARG A 162 -5.93 -17.86 5.26
CA ARG A 162 -5.68 -18.77 6.38
C ARG A 162 -6.75 -19.86 6.39
N MET A 163 -6.41 -21.13 6.59
CA MET A 163 -7.31 -22.27 6.66
C MET A 163 -6.83 -23.26 7.72
N ALA A 164 -7.71 -24.14 8.20
CA ALA A 164 -7.26 -25.29 9.02
C ALA A 164 -6.25 -26.14 8.23
N SER A 165 -5.26 -26.76 8.90
CA SER A 165 -4.22 -27.55 8.22
C SER A 165 -4.78 -28.65 7.31
N SER A 166 -5.90 -29.28 7.69
CA SER A 166 -6.56 -30.33 6.90
C SER A 166 -7.10 -29.84 5.55
N ASP A 167 -7.38 -28.54 5.44
CA ASP A 167 -7.85 -27.90 4.20
C ASP A 167 -6.74 -27.16 3.45
N SER A 168 -5.56 -27.09 4.05
CA SER A 168 -4.38 -26.43 3.48
C SER A 168 -3.53 -27.47 2.75
N GLU A 169 -3.96 -27.89 1.56
CA GLU A 169 -3.08 -28.67 0.69
C GLU A 169 -1.96 -27.74 0.18
N ILE A 170 -0.84 -27.75 0.89
CA ILE A 170 0.42 -27.17 0.44
C ILE A 170 0.74 -27.77 -0.93
N GLY A 171 0.63 -26.94 -1.96
CA GLY A 171 1.09 -27.23 -3.31
C GLY A 171 2.62 -27.27 -3.38
N THR A 172 3.26 -28.23 -2.70
CA THR A 172 4.59 -28.72 -3.06
C THR A 172 4.40 -29.93 -3.97
N LYS A 173 3.95 -29.67 -5.20
CA LYS A 173 4.16 -30.64 -6.28
C LYS A 173 5.65 -30.66 -6.58
N ASN A 174 6.34 -31.61 -5.96
CA ASN A 174 7.54 -32.21 -6.51
C ASN A 174 7.31 -32.46 -8.01
N PHE A 175 8.23 -32.00 -8.85
CA PHE A 175 8.38 -32.41 -10.23
C PHE A 175 8.40 -33.95 -10.28
N GLY A 176 7.33 -34.55 -10.79
CA GLY A 176 7.17 -35.99 -10.77
C GLY A 176 6.03 -36.47 -11.64
N GLY A 177 6.32 -36.56 -12.95
CA GLY A 177 5.82 -37.54 -13.91
C GLY A 177 4.39 -38.08 -13.76
N SER A 178 3.57 -37.74 -14.76
CA SER A 178 2.34 -38.45 -15.11
C SER A 178 2.56 -39.97 -15.15
N LYS A 179 1.70 -40.73 -14.45
CA LYS A 179 1.66 -42.19 -14.54
C LYS A 179 0.98 -42.60 -15.85
N SER A 180 1.68 -43.40 -16.66
CA SER A 180 1.03 -44.34 -17.58
C SER A 180 1.80 -45.67 -17.59
N SER A 181 1.15 -46.69 -17.03
CA SER A 181 1.15 -48.12 -17.38
C SER A 181 2.27 -48.67 -18.31
N SER A 182 3.12 -49.58 -17.81
CA SER A 182 3.10 -51.01 -18.20
C SER A 182 4.25 -51.82 -17.57
N ASN A 183 4.00 -53.12 -17.35
CA ASN A 183 4.87 -54.11 -16.72
C ASN A 183 6.07 -54.55 -17.58
N ARG A 184 7.28 -54.68 -17.01
CA ARG A 184 8.13 -55.90 -17.14
C ARG A 184 9.40 -55.90 -16.26
N LYS A 185 9.68 -57.08 -15.71
CA LYS A 185 10.85 -57.47 -14.90
C LYS A 185 12.17 -57.37 -15.66
N LYS A 186 13.25 -56.97 -14.97
CA LYS A 186 14.49 -57.73 -14.68
C LYS A 186 15.62 -56.76 -14.30
N GLY A 187 16.43 -57.16 -13.31
CA GLY A 187 17.44 -56.31 -12.68
C GLY A 187 18.72 -56.12 -13.48
N ILE A 188 19.64 -55.37 -12.88
CA ILE A 188 21.10 -55.52 -12.86
C ILE A 188 21.65 -54.39 -11.98
N ALA A 189 22.50 -54.76 -11.02
CA ALA A 189 23.33 -53.85 -10.25
C ALA A 189 24.44 -53.24 -11.13
N MET A 190 24.84 -51.98 -10.92
CA MET A 190 26.25 -51.56 -11.04
C MET A 190 26.51 -50.21 -10.36
N LYS A 191 27.74 -50.08 -9.85
CA LYS A 191 28.23 -49.09 -8.90
C LYS A 191 28.62 -47.76 -9.55
N VAL A 192 28.62 -46.75 -8.68
CA VAL A 192 29.18 -45.40 -8.78
C VAL A 192 30.66 -45.40 -9.18
N SER A 193 31.07 -44.48 -10.07
CA SER A 193 32.38 -43.82 -10.02
C SER A 193 32.29 -42.36 -10.49
N LEU A 194 32.91 -41.46 -9.74
CA LEU A 194 32.92 -40.00 -9.91
C LEU A 194 33.93 -39.55 -10.98
N PRO A 195 33.72 -38.40 -11.64
CA PRO A 195 34.83 -37.57 -12.09
C PRO A 195 34.83 -36.24 -11.33
N LEU A 196 35.56 -36.18 -10.21
CA LEU A 196 35.94 -34.94 -9.52
C LEU A 196 37.01 -34.13 -10.29
N SER A 197 37.51 -34.63 -11.42
CA SER A 197 38.63 -34.03 -12.14
C SER A 197 38.24 -32.93 -13.14
N ALA A 198 36.99 -32.88 -13.61
CA ALA A 198 36.57 -31.87 -14.59
C ALA A 198 36.34 -30.49 -13.96
N GLY A 199 35.81 -30.45 -12.73
CA GLY A 199 35.51 -29.20 -12.02
C GLY A 199 36.75 -28.41 -11.62
N VAL A 200 37.83 -29.10 -11.21
CA VAL A 200 39.08 -28.46 -10.80
C VAL A 200 39.79 -27.83 -12.00
N LEU A 201 39.75 -28.47 -13.17
CA LEU A 201 40.33 -27.93 -14.40
C LEU A 201 39.57 -26.68 -14.88
N LEU A 202 38.23 -26.69 -14.83
CA LEU A 202 37.41 -25.53 -15.20
C LEU A 202 37.65 -24.34 -14.28
N LEU A 203 37.73 -24.56 -12.97
CA LEU A 203 38.01 -23.49 -12.01
C LEU A 203 39.43 -22.92 -12.19
N GLY A 204 40.42 -23.76 -12.50
CA GLY A 204 41.78 -23.31 -12.82
C GLY A 204 41.86 -22.44 -14.09
N VAL A 205 41.09 -22.78 -15.12
CA VAL A 205 40.99 -21.98 -16.36
C VAL A 205 40.31 -20.63 -16.09
N ILE A 206 39.25 -20.61 -15.29
CA ILE A 206 38.55 -19.37 -14.90
C ILE A 206 39.47 -18.47 -14.08
N LEU A 207 40.21 -19.02 -13.11
CA LEU A 207 41.13 -18.25 -12.27
C LEU A 207 42.28 -17.67 -13.09
N THR A 208 42.84 -18.43 -14.04
CA THR A 208 43.92 -17.95 -14.91
C THR A 208 43.45 -16.86 -15.90
N VAL A 209 42.23 -16.95 -16.43
CA VAL A 209 41.62 -15.88 -17.24
C VAL A 209 41.39 -14.62 -16.41
N TYR A 210 40.87 -14.76 -15.18
CA TYR A 210 40.63 -13.64 -14.28
C TYR A 210 41.93 -12.89 -13.91
N LEU A 211 42.99 -13.63 -13.57
CA LEU A 211 44.30 -13.04 -13.25
C LEU A 211 44.96 -12.39 -14.47
N ARG A 212 44.80 -12.96 -15.68
CA ARG A 212 45.28 -12.35 -16.93
C ARG A 212 44.52 -11.05 -17.27
N LYS A 213 43.20 -11.01 -17.05
CA LYS A 213 42.37 -9.80 -17.26
C LYS A 213 42.73 -8.70 -16.25
N ARG A 214 43.00 -9.08 -14.98
CA ARG A 214 43.46 -8.15 -13.93
C ARG A 214 44.83 -7.53 -14.23
N LYS A 215 45.76 -8.29 -14.84
CA LYS A 215 47.08 -7.78 -15.25
C LYS A 215 46.99 -6.83 -16.46
N LYS A 216 46.03 -7.06 -17.38
CA LYS A 216 45.79 -6.19 -18.55
C LYS A 216 45.14 -4.85 -18.15
N ASN A 217 44.22 -4.87 -17.18
CA ASN A 217 43.58 -3.63 -16.67
C ASN A 217 44.55 -2.73 -15.91
N LYS A 218 45.59 -3.27 -15.26
CA LYS A 218 46.66 -2.47 -14.64
C LYS A 218 47.60 -1.79 -15.66
N LEU A 219 47.60 -2.20 -16.93
CA LEU A 219 48.42 -1.58 -18.00
C LEU A 219 47.68 -0.49 -18.78
N LEU A 220 46.34 -0.44 -18.73
CA LEU A 220 45.53 0.59 -19.40
C LEU A 220 45.29 1.84 -18.55
N LEU A 221 45.44 1.73 -17.21
CA LEU A 221 45.30 2.84 -16.26
C LEU A 221 46.53 3.76 -16.12
N LYS A 222 47.52 3.65 -17.01
CA LYS A 222 48.76 4.46 -16.97
C LYS A 222 48.96 5.39 -18.18
N ARG A 223 47.94 5.62 -19.02
CA ARG A 223 48.10 6.39 -20.27
C ARG A 223 47.15 7.58 -20.48
N GLU A 224 46.26 7.91 -19.55
CA GLU A 224 45.44 9.12 -19.67
C GLU A 224 45.61 10.01 -18.43
N GLY A 225 46.65 10.85 -18.49
CA GLY A 225 46.72 12.10 -17.76
C GLY A 225 47.21 13.15 -18.76
N TYR A 226 46.55 14.33 -18.76
CA TYR A 226 46.84 15.56 -19.53
C TYR A 226 46.04 15.76 -20.83
N ASP A 227 44.96 16.57 -20.81
CA ASP A 227 44.92 18.00 -21.22
C ASP A 227 43.46 18.49 -21.40
N SER A 228 43.28 19.81 -21.35
CA SER A 228 42.04 20.60 -21.32
C SER A 228 41.71 21.16 -22.71
N GLN A 229 40.44 21.22 -23.12
CA GLN A 229 39.81 22.36 -23.85
C GLN A 229 38.40 22.02 -24.38
N GLN A 230 37.43 22.78 -23.88
CA GLN A 230 36.33 23.49 -24.57
C GLN A 230 35.98 23.07 -26.02
N ASP A 231 34.72 22.70 -26.28
CA ASP A 231 33.94 23.32 -27.38
C ASP A 231 32.42 23.07 -27.27
N ASP A 232 31.69 24.07 -27.73
CA ASP A 232 30.23 24.21 -27.88
C ASP A 232 29.61 23.17 -28.83
N THR A 233 28.32 22.87 -28.63
CA THR A 233 27.33 22.89 -29.72
C THR A 233 25.89 22.77 -29.18
N ASN A 234 25.08 23.78 -29.49
CA ASN A 234 23.62 23.72 -29.52
C ASN A 234 23.17 22.62 -30.50
N GLU A 235 22.10 21.87 -30.18
CA GLU A 235 20.88 21.83 -31.00
C GLU A 235 19.73 21.00 -30.34
N ARG A 236 18.65 21.73 -30.04
CA ARG A 236 17.20 21.44 -30.25
C ARG A 236 16.50 20.29 -29.50
N GLN A 237 15.73 20.74 -28.50
CA GLN A 237 14.30 20.49 -28.23
C GLN A 237 13.70 19.13 -28.62
N ASP A 238 13.44 18.32 -27.61
CA ASP A 238 12.36 17.34 -27.58
C ASP A 238 11.57 17.56 -26.27
N GLU A 239 10.28 17.90 -26.40
CA GLU A 239 9.38 18.14 -25.27
C GLU A 239 8.92 16.81 -24.66
N ASN A 240 9.81 16.20 -23.88
CA ASN A 240 9.40 15.39 -22.74
C ASN A 240 9.64 16.24 -21.50
N VAL A 241 8.62 16.46 -20.67
CA VAL A 241 8.81 17.10 -19.36
C VAL A 241 9.59 16.13 -18.47
N GLU A 242 10.90 16.05 -18.69
CA GLU A 242 11.83 15.53 -17.72
C GLU A 242 11.83 16.50 -16.55
N LEU A 243 11.56 15.96 -15.37
CA LEU A 243 11.71 16.68 -14.12
C LEU A 243 13.13 17.28 -14.08
N PRO A 244 13.29 18.60 -13.83
CA PRO A 244 14.60 19.23 -13.84
C PRO A 244 15.51 18.52 -12.83
N ILE A 245 16.61 17.95 -13.33
CA ILE A 245 17.63 17.33 -12.51
C ILE A 245 18.54 18.45 -12.02
N PHE A 246 18.31 18.89 -10.78
CA PHE A 246 19.19 19.87 -10.14
C PHE A 246 20.48 19.20 -9.66
N SER A 247 21.60 19.86 -9.90
CA SER A 247 22.90 19.46 -9.37
C SER A 247 22.95 19.62 -7.84
N LEU A 248 23.78 18.81 -7.17
CA LEU A 248 23.98 18.93 -5.72
C LEU A 248 24.50 20.33 -5.33
N SER A 249 25.25 20.99 -6.21
CA SER A 249 25.70 22.37 -6.05
C SER A 249 24.55 23.37 -6.08
N GLU A 250 23.60 23.23 -7.00
CA GLU A 250 22.41 24.09 -7.03
C GLU A 250 21.56 23.87 -5.77
N ILE A 251 21.32 22.63 -5.39
CA ILE A 251 20.56 22.28 -4.18
C ILE A 251 21.26 22.84 -2.94
N SER A 252 22.57 22.65 -2.81
CA SER A 252 23.37 23.21 -1.71
C SER A 252 23.28 24.73 -1.68
N ASN A 253 23.41 25.41 -2.82
CA ASN A 253 23.34 26.87 -2.87
C ASN A 253 21.94 27.39 -2.50
N CYS A 254 20.88 26.79 -3.05
CA CYS A 254 19.49 27.16 -2.75
C CYS A 254 19.06 26.85 -1.32
N THR A 255 19.67 25.85 -0.68
CA THR A 255 19.40 25.49 0.73
C THR A 255 20.33 26.20 1.72
N ASN A 256 21.18 27.12 1.24
CA ASN A 256 22.24 27.75 2.03
C ASN A 256 23.15 26.72 2.72
N ASN A 257 23.75 25.87 1.89
CA ASN A 257 24.58 24.73 2.26
C ASN A 257 23.94 23.80 3.29
N PHE A 258 22.65 23.46 3.06
CA PHE A 258 21.85 22.66 3.97
C PHE A 258 21.82 23.22 5.41
N SER A 259 21.68 24.54 5.54
CA SER A 259 21.54 25.18 6.84
C SER A 259 20.44 24.50 7.66
N ILE A 260 20.69 24.33 8.96
CA ILE A 260 19.70 23.78 9.89
C ILE A 260 18.43 24.64 9.95
N ASP A 261 18.56 25.94 9.64
CA ASP A 261 17.43 26.88 9.56
C ASP A 261 16.49 26.57 8.37
N ASN A 262 16.95 25.81 7.37
CA ASN A 262 16.23 25.44 6.15
C ASN A 262 15.95 23.93 6.04
N LYS A 263 15.97 23.21 7.18
CA LYS A 263 15.80 21.76 7.19
C LYS A 263 14.37 21.37 6.78
N LEU A 264 14.28 20.59 5.70
CA LEU A 264 13.02 20.00 5.25
C LEU A 264 12.66 18.81 6.16
N GLY A 265 11.42 18.80 6.67
CA GLY A 265 10.90 17.67 7.44
C GLY A 265 11.26 17.63 8.93
N GLU A 266 11.85 18.67 9.51
CA GLU A 266 11.93 18.84 10.97
C GLU A 266 10.78 19.73 11.48
N GLY A 267 9.88 19.14 12.28
CA GLY A 267 8.61 19.76 12.65
C GLY A 267 7.64 19.75 11.46
N GLY A 268 6.37 19.39 11.67
CA GLY A 268 5.37 19.19 10.63
C GLY A 268 4.94 20.45 9.87
N PHE A 269 5.87 21.19 9.28
CA PHE A 269 5.62 22.41 8.54
C PHE A 269 5.34 22.10 7.06
N GLY A 270 4.27 21.36 6.81
CA GLY A 270 3.69 21.23 5.47
C GLY A 270 2.87 22.48 5.09
N PRO A 271 2.41 22.58 3.82
CA PRO A 271 1.53 23.65 3.33
C PRO A 271 0.32 23.93 4.24
N VAL A 272 -0.22 22.88 4.88
CA VAL A 272 -1.33 22.95 5.84
C VAL A 272 -0.99 23.75 7.09
N TYR A 273 0.22 23.59 7.65
CA TYR A 273 0.64 24.37 8.82
C TYR A 273 0.80 25.85 8.46
N LYS A 274 1.44 26.15 7.31
CA LYS A 274 1.58 27.52 6.82
C LYS A 274 0.20 28.16 6.63
N ALA A 275 -0.73 27.43 6.02
CA ALA A 275 -2.10 27.90 5.81
C ALA A 275 -2.83 28.16 7.13
N TRP A 276 -2.73 27.26 8.10
CA TRP A 276 -3.35 27.41 9.42
C TRP A 276 -2.80 28.61 10.19
N ARG A 277 -1.47 28.77 10.22
CA ARG A 277 -0.82 29.91 10.88
C ARG A 277 -1.29 31.24 10.29
N LEU A 278 -1.23 31.36 8.96
CA LEU A 278 -1.67 32.56 8.26
C LEU A 278 -3.17 32.83 8.47
N HIS A 279 -3.99 31.79 8.56
CA HIS A 279 -5.41 31.92 8.89
C HIS A 279 -5.64 32.47 10.30
N GLN A 280 -4.93 31.94 11.30
CA GLN A 280 -4.99 32.43 12.68
C GLN A 280 -4.49 33.88 12.82
N GLU A 281 -3.54 34.29 11.98
CA GLU A 281 -3.00 35.65 11.94
C GLU A 281 -3.84 36.62 11.08
N GLY A 282 -4.92 36.16 10.43
CA GLY A 282 -5.72 37.00 9.51
C GLY A 282 -4.98 37.38 8.22
N ARG A 283 -3.97 36.60 7.84
CA ARG A 283 -3.05 36.80 6.71
C ARG A 283 -3.20 35.74 5.62
N SER A 284 -4.36 35.09 5.52
CA SER A 284 -4.61 34.03 4.55
C SER A 284 -4.40 34.46 3.09
N GLN A 285 -4.51 35.74 2.76
CA GLN A 285 -4.22 36.28 1.43
C GLN A 285 -2.79 35.97 0.94
N GLU A 286 -1.83 35.75 1.84
CA GLU A 286 -0.45 35.39 1.49
C GLU A 286 -0.30 33.96 0.96
N LEU A 287 -1.38 33.17 0.98
CA LEU A 287 -1.45 31.86 0.34
C LEU A 287 -1.83 31.95 -1.14
N VAL A 288 -2.38 33.09 -1.58
CA VAL A 288 -2.82 33.28 -2.96
C VAL A 288 -1.60 33.50 -3.84
N ASP A 289 -1.52 32.77 -4.94
CA ASP A 289 -0.42 32.88 -5.88
C ASP A 289 -0.35 34.32 -6.44
N PRO A 290 0.82 34.99 -6.36
CA PRO A 290 1.00 36.35 -6.86
C PRO A 290 0.70 36.53 -8.35
N THR A 291 0.72 35.45 -9.14
CA THR A 291 0.40 35.46 -10.58
C THR A 291 -1.10 35.54 -10.87
N VAL A 292 -1.95 35.29 -9.86
CA VAL A 292 -3.39 35.52 -9.96
C VAL A 292 -3.65 37.02 -9.91
N GLU A 293 -4.27 37.58 -10.95
CA GLU A 293 -4.60 39.01 -11.02
C GLU A 293 -5.55 39.42 -9.89
N LEU A 294 -4.99 39.90 -8.78
CA LEU A 294 -5.69 40.45 -7.61
C LEU A 294 -6.45 41.76 -7.89
N GLY A 295 -6.68 42.11 -9.16
CA GLY A 295 -7.41 43.32 -9.57
C GLY A 295 -8.93 43.24 -9.39
N LYS A 296 -9.49 42.08 -9.04
CA LYS A 296 -10.93 41.91 -8.75
C LYS A 296 -11.13 41.39 -7.33
N SER A 297 -11.88 42.14 -6.52
CA SER A 297 -12.25 41.78 -5.13
C SER A 297 -12.98 40.44 -5.03
N LEU A 298 -13.69 40.03 -6.09
CA LEU A 298 -14.43 38.77 -6.15
C LEU A 298 -13.52 37.53 -6.05
N TYR A 299 -12.36 37.53 -6.73
CA TYR A 299 -11.42 36.41 -6.68
C TYR A 299 -10.74 36.28 -5.33
N LEU A 300 -10.48 37.40 -4.64
CA LEU A 300 -9.91 37.36 -3.30
C LEU A 300 -10.92 36.75 -2.31
N LEU A 301 -12.20 37.10 -2.41
CA LEU A 301 -13.26 36.51 -1.58
C LEU A 301 -13.41 35.00 -1.83
N GLU A 302 -13.41 34.58 -3.10
CA GLU A 302 -13.44 33.16 -3.48
C GLU A 302 -12.20 32.40 -2.98
N ALA A 303 -11.01 32.99 -3.12
CA ALA A 303 -9.77 32.39 -2.63
C ALA A 303 -9.79 32.24 -1.11
N MET A 304 -10.23 33.26 -0.37
CA MET A 304 -10.37 33.21 1.08
C MET A 304 -11.38 32.15 1.52
N ARG A 305 -12.51 32.02 0.81
CA ARG A 305 -13.51 30.97 1.02
C ARG A 305 -12.91 29.58 0.79
N LEU A 306 -12.13 29.40 -0.28
CA LEU A 306 -11.46 28.13 -0.59
C LEU A 306 -10.39 27.77 0.45
N ILE A 307 -9.63 28.74 0.94
CA ILE A 307 -8.65 28.53 2.02
C ILE A 307 -9.36 28.04 3.29
N GLN A 308 -10.46 28.70 3.68
CA GLN A 308 -11.24 28.31 4.85
C GLN A 308 -11.83 26.89 4.69
N LEU A 309 -12.36 26.57 3.52
CA LEU A 309 -12.87 25.23 3.21
C LEU A 309 -11.77 24.16 3.22
N GLY A 310 -10.60 24.47 2.66
CA GLY A 310 -9.43 23.61 2.71
C GLY A 310 -9.00 23.30 4.15
N LEU A 311 -9.04 24.29 5.04
CA LEU A 311 -8.75 24.12 6.46
C LEU A 311 -9.80 23.26 7.20
N LEU A 312 -11.08 23.35 6.83
CA LEU A 312 -12.13 22.47 7.38
C LEU A 312 -11.89 21.00 7.03
N CYS A 313 -11.37 20.72 5.84
CA CYS A 313 -11.10 19.35 5.36
C CYS A 313 -9.91 18.68 6.05
N VAL A 314 -9.01 19.43 6.69
CA VAL A 314 -7.76 18.93 7.28
C VAL A 314 -7.74 19.00 8.81
N GLN A 315 -8.89 19.21 9.44
CA GLN A 315 -9.02 19.28 10.90
C GLN A 315 -8.50 18.03 11.61
N LYS A 316 -7.99 18.21 12.84
CA LYS A 316 -7.35 17.15 13.64
C LYS A 316 -8.23 15.92 13.77
N TYR A 317 -9.47 16.15 14.19
CA TYR A 317 -10.45 15.10 14.43
C TYR A 317 -11.26 14.80 13.17
N PRO A 318 -11.36 13.52 12.72
CA PRO A 318 -12.15 13.14 11.55
C PRO A 318 -13.62 13.59 11.61
N GLU A 319 -14.23 13.57 12.79
CA GLU A 319 -15.62 13.97 13.04
C GLU A 319 -15.88 15.46 12.84
N ASP A 320 -14.84 16.30 12.90
CA ASP A 320 -14.95 17.73 12.64
C ASP A 320 -14.92 18.05 11.14
N ARG A 321 -14.44 17.11 10.31
CA ARG A 321 -14.27 17.33 8.87
C ARG A 321 -15.62 17.22 8.16
N PRO A 322 -15.92 18.13 7.22
CA PRO A 322 -17.13 18.02 6.41
C PRO A 322 -17.09 16.77 5.54
N SER A 323 -18.26 16.16 5.30
CA SER A 323 -18.38 15.12 4.28
C SER A 323 -18.11 15.71 2.89
N MET A 324 -17.65 14.89 1.94
CA MET A 324 -17.45 15.36 0.56
C MET A 324 -18.74 15.92 -0.06
N SER A 325 -19.91 15.39 0.29
CA SER A 325 -21.19 15.94 -0.16
C SER A 325 -21.42 17.37 0.36
N SER A 326 -21.05 17.63 1.62
CA SER A 326 -21.11 18.95 2.23
C SER A 326 -20.09 19.92 1.61
N VAL A 327 -18.89 19.45 1.28
CA VAL A 327 -17.86 20.25 0.59
C VAL A 327 -18.34 20.69 -0.79
N VAL A 328 -18.95 19.78 -1.58
CA VAL A 328 -19.51 20.12 -2.89
C VAL A 328 -20.62 21.17 -2.78
N LEU A 329 -21.50 21.04 -1.77
CA LEU A 329 -22.51 22.07 -1.49
C LEU A 329 -21.89 23.40 -1.06
N MET A 330 -20.84 23.39 -0.24
CA MET A 330 -20.12 24.59 0.22
C MET A 330 -19.37 25.32 -0.90
N LEU A 331 -18.89 24.58 -1.91
CA LEU A 331 -18.28 25.13 -3.12
C LEU A 331 -19.30 25.78 -4.05
N GLY A 332 -20.51 25.23 -4.14
CA GLY A 332 -21.57 25.69 -5.04
C GLY A 332 -22.60 26.64 -4.44
N SER A 333 -22.47 27.01 -3.15
CA SER A 333 -23.39 27.91 -2.45
C SER A 333 -22.67 29.17 -1.97
N ASP A 334 -23.38 30.28 -1.82
CA ASP A 334 -22.84 31.54 -1.26
C ASP A 334 -22.95 31.63 0.27
N GLY A 335 -23.39 30.55 0.94
CA GLY A 335 -23.56 30.52 2.40
C GLY A 335 -22.25 30.68 3.17
N GLY A 336 -22.28 31.25 4.37
CA GLY A 336 -21.11 31.41 5.22
C GLY A 336 -20.53 30.07 5.70
N LEU A 337 -19.20 29.95 5.75
CA LEU A 337 -18.51 28.75 6.22
C LEU A 337 -18.25 28.81 7.74
N PRO A 338 -18.30 27.68 8.45
CA PRO A 338 -17.88 27.63 9.85
C PRO A 338 -16.37 27.88 9.98
N SER A 339 -15.95 28.40 11.13
CA SER A 339 -14.52 28.59 11.42
C SER A 339 -13.82 27.23 11.60
N PRO A 340 -12.68 26.99 10.93
CA PRO A 340 -11.95 25.74 11.07
C PRO A 340 -11.29 25.62 12.45
N LYS A 341 -11.22 24.40 12.97
CA LYS A 341 -10.43 24.04 14.16
C LYS A 341 -9.02 23.61 13.77
N GLN A 342 -8.18 23.35 14.77
CA GLN A 342 -6.79 22.96 14.57
C GLN A 342 -6.66 21.75 13.61
N PRO A 343 -5.80 21.84 12.59
CA PRO A 343 -5.49 20.72 11.70
C PRO A 343 -4.80 19.55 12.39
N GLY A 344 -4.86 18.37 11.77
CA GLY A 344 -4.09 17.22 12.21
C GLY A 344 -2.60 17.41 11.91
N PHE A 345 -1.75 17.50 12.94
CA PHE A 345 -0.30 17.52 12.79
C PHE A 345 0.28 16.16 13.21
N PHE A 346 1.27 15.66 12.46
CA PHE A 346 1.93 14.37 12.72
C PHE A 346 2.92 14.40 13.92
N THR A 347 2.87 15.43 14.76
CA THR A 347 3.78 15.61 15.90
C THR A 347 3.01 15.65 17.22
N GLU A 348 2.29 14.59 17.55
CA GLU A 348 2.04 14.24 18.95
C GLU A 348 3.01 13.11 19.32
N ARG A 349 4.23 13.49 19.71
CA ARG A 349 4.94 12.68 20.71
C ARG A 349 4.28 13.03 22.03
N SER A 350 3.49 12.11 22.56
CA SER A 350 2.93 12.21 23.92
C SER A 350 4.07 12.41 24.92
N THR A 351 4.35 13.65 25.29
CA THR A 351 4.84 13.95 26.64
C THR A 351 3.60 13.90 27.52
N VAL A 352 3.34 12.72 28.07
CA VAL A 352 2.42 12.56 29.19
C VAL A 352 2.98 13.38 30.34
N VAL A 353 2.59 14.64 30.40
CA VAL A 353 2.53 15.40 31.65
C VAL A 353 1.05 15.36 32.02
N GLU A 354 0.69 14.30 32.74
CA GLU A 354 -0.57 14.23 33.46
C GLU A 354 -0.66 15.47 34.36
N LYS A 355 -1.42 16.49 33.93
CA LYS A 355 -2.06 17.41 34.85
C LYS A 355 -3.28 16.70 35.43
N SER A 356 -3.01 15.79 36.34
CA SER A 356 -4.03 15.25 37.25
C SER A 356 -4.50 16.39 38.13
N LYS A 357 -5.65 16.99 37.78
CA LYS A 357 -6.47 17.72 38.76
C LYS A 357 -7.08 16.67 39.69
N SER A 358 -6.33 16.26 40.72
CA SER A 358 -6.92 15.60 41.88
C SER A 358 -7.63 16.64 42.71
N GLN A 359 -8.96 16.58 42.72
CA GLN A 359 -9.73 17.08 43.87
C GLN A 359 -9.31 16.23 45.07
N ALA A 360 -8.57 16.83 45.98
CA ALA A 360 -8.26 16.25 47.27
C ALA A 360 -9.57 16.13 48.07
N MET A 361 -10.04 14.90 48.31
CA MET A 361 -10.73 14.58 49.54
C MET A 361 -9.69 14.00 50.49
N ASP A 362 -9.44 14.77 51.53
CA ASP A 362 -8.48 14.55 52.59
C ASP A 362 -8.88 13.34 53.44
N SER A 363 -7.95 12.41 53.67
CA SER A 363 -8.03 11.46 54.79
C SER A 363 -6.62 11.19 55.30
N ASN A 364 -6.23 11.98 56.30
CA ASN A 364 -5.04 11.78 57.12
C ASN A 364 -5.04 10.40 57.77
N ASN A 365 -4.01 9.60 57.50
CA ASN A 365 -3.55 8.56 58.42
C ASN A 365 -2.02 8.60 58.44
N GLU A 366 -1.48 9.20 59.51
CA GLU A 366 -0.09 9.08 59.93
C GLU A 366 0.19 7.62 60.35
N CYS A 367 1.27 7.03 59.85
CA CYS A 367 1.90 5.90 60.53
C CYS A 367 3.42 5.97 60.41
N THR A 368 4.06 5.92 61.58
CA THR A 368 5.43 6.28 61.90
C THR A 368 6.48 5.30 61.35
N VAL A 369 7.60 5.84 60.87
CA VAL A 369 8.78 5.11 60.38
C VAL A 369 9.60 4.59 61.57
N THR A 370 9.90 3.29 61.59
CA THR A 370 10.97 2.69 62.40
C THR A 370 12.18 2.36 61.53
N LEU A 371 13.30 3.02 61.80
CA LEU A 371 14.61 2.77 61.19
C LEU A 371 15.33 1.68 62.00
N LEU A 372 15.82 0.64 61.32
CA LEU A 372 16.79 -0.33 61.87
C LEU A 372 18.12 -0.12 61.15
N ASP A 373 19.15 0.23 61.92
CA ASP A 373 20.54 0.35 61.47
C ASP A 373 21.32 -0.90 61.91
N ALA A 374 22.08 -1.50 61.00
CA ALA A 374 22.87 -2.70 61.25
C ALA A 374 24.35 -2.33 61.44
N ARG A 375 24.98 -2.87 62.50
CA ARG A 375 26.44 -2.87 62.66
C ARG A 375 27.09 -4.00 61.87
#